data_AF-A0A258LF20-F1
#
_entry.id   AF-A0A258LF20-F1
#
_cell.length_a   1.000
_cell.length_b   1.000
_cell.length_c   1.000
_cell.angle_alpha   90.00
_cell.angle_beta   90.00
_cell.angle_gamma   90.00
#
_symmetry.space_group_name_H-M   'P 1'
#
loop_
_entity.id
_entity.type
_entity.pdbx_description
1 polymer ?
#
loop_
_entity_poly.entity_id
_entity_poly.type
_entity_poly.pdbx_seq_one_letter_code
_entity_poly.pdbx_strand_id
1 'polypeptide(L)'
;MSNKFQSIKGFYDILPEATPLWFKLEDAARRVLAQYGYKNIRMPLVEPTELFVRSVGEHTDIVEKEMYAWEDALNGDKLTLRPEGTAGCVRAVVEHNLTYNGPQRLWYSGAMFRHENVQKGRQRQFHQIGVEAFGFDTPEVDAEQIVMLARLWRELGIEDVALQINSIGDAHERTQYRNVLIAYFEQHADLLDEDAKRRLHTNPLRILDTKNPRMQAMC
;
A
#
# COMPACT_ATOMS: atom_id res chain seq x y z
N MET A 1 -13.27 -40.43 -6.74
CA MET A 1 -13.05 -39.32 -7.70
C MET A 1 -11.74 -38.66 -7.32
N SER A 2 -10.81 -38.50 -8.26
CA SER A 2 -9.58 -37.74 -8.02
C SER A 2 -9.97 -36.27 -7.82
N ASN A 3 -9.72 -35.71 -6.64
CA ASN A 3 -9.82 -34.27 -6.43
C ASN A 3 -8.75 -33.60 -7.29
N LYS A 4 -9.17 -32.94 -8.37
CA LYS A 4 -8.26 -32.10 -9.16
C LYS A 4 -7.87 -30.89 -8.31
N PHE A 5 -6.57 -30.66 -8.15
CA PHE A 5 -6.06 -29.44 -7.53
C PHE A 5 -6.41 -28.24 -8.42
N GLN A 6 -6.76 -27.12 -7.78
CA GLN A 6 -7.10 -25.84 -8.42
C GLN A 6 -6.41 -24.72 -7.68
N SER A 7 -6.22 -23.58 -8.35
CA SER A 7 -5.69 -22.38 -7.70
C SER A 7 -6.65 -21.85 -6.63
N ILE A 8 -6.08 -21.17 -5.64
CA ILE A 8 -6.85 -20.60 -4.53
C ILE A 8 -7.64 -19.40 -5.06
N LYS A 9 -8.90 -19.24 -4.63
CA LYS A 9 -9.70 -18.06 -4.98
C LYS A 9 -8.91 -16.79 -4.65
N GLY A 10 -8.71 -15.93 -5.66
CA GLY A 10 -7.94 -14.68 -5.55
C GLY A 10 -6.44 -14.80 -5.79
N PHE A 11 -5.93 -16.00 -6.11
CA PHE A 11 -4.56 -16.29 -6.51
C PHE A 11 -4.62 -16.87 -7.93
N TYR A 12 -4.36 -16.04 -8.93
CA TYR A 12 -4.58 -16.40 -10.33
C TYR A 12 -3.26 -16.66 -11.05
N ASP A 13 -3.22 -17.74 -11.83
CA ASP A 13 -2.12 -18.00 -12.75
C ASP A 13 -2.09 -16.95 -13.86
N ILE A 14 -0.90 -16.45 -14.19
CA ILE A 14 -0.68 -15.59 -15.35
C ILE A 14 -0.23 -16.50 -16.49
N LEU A 15 -1.15 -16.79 -17.41
CA LEU A 15 -0.92 -17.72 -18.52
C LEU A 15 -0.09 -17.07 -19.65
N PRO A 16 0.56 -17.85 -20.53
CA PRO A 16 1.40 -17.34 -21.62
C PRO A 16 0.74 -16.31 -22.54
N GLU A 17 -0.59 -16.36 -22.69
CA GLU A 17 -1.34 -15.41 -23.51
C GLU A 17 -1.42 -14.01 -22.86
N ALA A 18 -1.33 -13.95 -21.53
CA ALA A 18 -1.36 -12.70 -20.77
C ALA A 18 0.04 -12.08 -20.58
N THR A 19 1.11 -12.90 -20.56
CA THR A 19 2.47 -12.44 -20.25
C THR A 19 3.00 -11.31 -21.16
N PRO A 20 2.65 -11.19 -22.46
CA PRO A 20 3.13 -10.07 -23.27
C PRO A 20 2.70 -8.70 -22.73
N LEU A 21 1.50 -8.60 -22.13
CA LEU A 21 1.02 -7.37 -21.53
C LEU A 21 1.77 -7.05 -20.22
N TRP A 22 2.11 -8.09 -19.45
CA TRP A 22 2.95 -7.95 -18.25
C TRP A 22 4.33 -7.42 -18.59
N PHE A 23 5.00 -8.03 -19.58
CA PHE A 23 6.31 -7.57 -20.03
C PHE A 23 6.27 -6.12 -20.55
N LYS A 24 5.21 -5.73 -21.29
CA LYS A 24 5.02 -4.34 -21.70
C LYS A 24 5.01 -3.38 -20.50
N LEU A 25 4.27 -3.71 -19.45
CA LEU A 25 4.20 -2.89 -18.23
C LEU A 25 5.55 -2.84 -17.51
N GLU A 26 6.17 -3.99 -17.30
CA GLU A 26 7.44 -4.12 -16.58
C GLU A 26 8.59 -3.43 -17.29
N ASP A 27 8.67 -3.54 -18.62
CA ASP A 27 9.70 -2.91 -19.44
C ASP A 27 9.53 -1.38 -19.49
N ALA A 28 8.29 -0.90 -19.61
CA ALA A 28 7.98 0.54 -19.55
C ALA A 28 8.36 1.12 -18.19
N ALA A 29 7.99 0.45 -17.09
CA ALA A 29 8.38 0.85 -15.75
C ALA A 29 9.90 0.87 -15.59
N ARG A 30 10.61 -0.21 -15.98
CA ARG A 30 12.08 -0.27 -15.88
C ARG A 30 12.75 0.86 -16.65
N ARG A 31 12.26 1.17 -17.86
CA ARG A 31 12.79 2.27 -18.69
C ARG A 31 12.58 3.63 -18.03
N VAL A 32 11.38 3.92 -17.57
CA VAL A 32 11.06 5.21 -16.94
C VAL A 32 11.84 5.37 -15.64
N LEU A 33 11.80 4.38 -14.74
CA LEU A 33 12.48 4.43 -13.44
C LEU A 33 13.99 4.62 -13.58
N ALA A 34 14.62 3.97 -14.57
CA ALA A 34 16.04 4.15 -14.85
C ALA A 34 16.41 5.59 -15.27
N GLN A 35 15.51 6.30 -15.98
CA GLN A 35 15.74 7.71 -16.36
C GLN A 35 15.75 8.67 -15.15
N TYR A 36 15.13 8.27 -14.04
CA TYR A 36 15.12 9.03 -12.77
C TYR A 36 16.16 8.51 -11.76
N GLY A 37 17.02 7.57 -12.16
CA GLY A 37 18.08 7.03 -11.30
C GLY A 37 17.60 6.10 -10.19
N TYR A 38 16.34 5.63 -10.25
CA TYR A 38 15.81 4.64 -9.32
C TYR A 38 16.48 3.28 -9.54
N LYS A 39 17.02 2.69 -8.48
CA LYS A 39 17.70 1.38 -8.50
C LYS A 39 16.79 0.29 -7.96
N ASN A 40 16.85 -0.90 -8.56
CA ASN A 40 15.98 -2.00 -8.13
C ASN A 40 16.44 -2.56 -6.77
N ILE A 41 15.49 -2.78 -5.87
CA ILE A 41 15.66 -3.55 -4.63
C ILE A 41 14.71 -4.74 -4.64
N ARG A 42 15.16 -5.86 -4.09
CA ARG A 42 14.38 -7.10 -3.97
C ARG A 42 14.35 -7.54 -2.53
N MET A 43 13.15 -7.79 -2.03
CA MET A 43 12.90 -8.09 -0.63
C MET A 43 12.18 -9.43 -0.53
N PRO A 44 12.34 -10.16 0.58
CA PRO A 44 11.56 -11.36 0.86
C PRO A 44 10.06 -11.16 0.67
N LEU A 45 9.34 -12.24 0.35
CA LEU A 45 7.87 -12.24 0.37
C LEU A 45 7.33 -12.40 1.78
N VAL A 46 8.13 -12.93 2.70
CA VAL A 46 7.77 -13.24 4.08
C VAL A 46 8.67 -12.42 5.00
N GLU A 47 8.06 -11.73 5.94
CA GLU A 47 8.74 -10.88 6.92
C GLU A 47 8.15 -11.14 8.32
N PRO A 48 8.84 -10.75 9.41
CA PRO A 48 8.26 -10.77 10.74
C PRO A 48 6.95 -9.99 10.80
N THR A 49 5.92 -10.57 11.42
CA THR A 49 4.59 -9.96 11.51
C THR A 49 4.64 -8.57 12.16
N GLU A 50 5.50 -8.39 13.15
CA GLU A 50 5.66 -7.10 13.86
C GLU A 50 6.07 -5.96 12.92
N LEU A 51 6.79 -6.25 11.82
CA LEU A 51 7.18 -5.25 10.84
C LEU A 51 5.96 -4.52 10.30
N PHE A 52 4.93 -5.25 9.87
CA PHE A 52 3.72 -4.68 9.28
C PHE A 52 2.78 -4.09 10.33
N VAL A 53 2.68 -4.71 11.50
CA VAL A 53 1.87 -4.20 12.62
C VAL A 53 2.31 -2.78 13.00
N ARG A 54 3.62 -2.55 13.13
CA ARG A 54 4.17 -1.25 13.56
C ARG A 54 4.21 -0.20 12.44
N SER A 55 4.46 -0.61 11.20
CA SER A 55 4.67 0.32 10.08
C SER A 55 3.36 0.73 9.40
N VAL A 56 2.44 -0.21 9.16
CA VAL A 56 1.15 0.06 8.51
C VAL A 56 0.16 0.65 9.51
N GLY A 57 0.26 0.24 10.78
CA GLY A 57 -0.55 0.71 11.89
C GLY A 57 -1.60 -0.31 12.33
N GLU A 58 -1.68 -0.52 13.65
CA GLU A 58 -2.50 -1.54 14.32
C GLU A 58 -3.99 -1.44 13.98
N HIS A 59 -4.49 -0.23 13.75
CA HIS A 59 -5.92 0.04 13.49
C HIS A 59 -6.26 0.16 12.00
N THR A 60 -5.45 -0.44 11.14
CA THR A 60 -5.75 -0.53 9.71
C THR A 60 -6.45 -1.84 9.40
N ASP A 61 -7.37 -1.84 8.44
CA ASP A 61 -8.02 -3.09 7.99
C ASP A 61 -6.99 -4.13 7.53
N ILE A 62 -5.88 -3.66 6.94
CA ILE A 62 -4.75 -4.51 6.53
C ILE A 62 -4.27 -5.33 7.74
N VAL A 63 -3.86 -4.67 8.81
CA VAL A 63 -3.28 -5.31 9.99
C VAL A 63 -4.33 -6.09 10.78
N GLU A 64 -5.54 -5.57 10.94
CA GLU A 64 -6.58 -6.21 11.76
C GLU A 64 -7.16 -7.48 11.11
N LYS A 65 -7.30 -7.51 9.78
CA LYS A 65 -8.16 -8.51 9.10
C LYS A 65 -7.60 -9.08 7.80
N GLU A 66 -6.67 -8.40 7.14
CA GLU A 66 -6.29 -8.76 5.77
C GLU A 66 -4.87 -9.37 5.67
N MET A 67 -4.08 -9.46 6.73
CA MET A 67 -2.76 -10.10 6.64
C MET A 67 -2.86 -11.62 6.55
N TYR A 68 -2.07 -12.21 5.64
CA TYR A 68 -1.78 -13.64 5.64
C TYR A 68 -0.63 -13.92 6.61
N ALA A 69 -0.95 -14.14 7.88
CA ALA A 69 -0.01 -14.39 8.96
C ALA A 69 -0.11 -15.83 9.49
N TRP A 70 1.03 -16.40 9.91
CA TRP A 70 1.10 -17.71 10.56
C TRP A 70 2.23 -17.75 11.60
N GLU A 71 2.23 -18.80 12.41
CA GLU A 71 3.35 -19.14 13.28
C GLU A 71 4.14 -20.28 12.63
N ASP A 72 5.45 -20.10 12.49
CA ASP A 72 6.32 -21.14 11.95
C ASP A 72 6.41 -22.30 12.94
N ALA A 73 6.09 -23.50 12.46
CA ALA A 73 5.96 -24.69 13.31
C ALA A 73 7.29 -25.16 13.91
N LEU A 74 8.44 -24.77 13.36
CA LEU A 74 9.75 -25.21 13.84
C LEU A 74 10.31 -24.33 14.95
N ASN A 75 10.07 -23.02 14.90
CA ASN A 75 10.70 -22.06 15.81
C ASN A 75 9.72 -21.10 16.51
N GLY A 76 8.43 -21.12 16.16
CA GLY A 76 7.43 -20.23 16.75
C GLY A 76 7.44 -18.80 16.22
N ASP A 77 8.19 -18.52 15.14
CA ASP A 77 8.26 -17.18 14.57
C ASP A 77 6.91 -16.78 13.97
N LYS A 78 6.45 -15.57 14.30
CA LYS A 78 5.24 -15.00 13.69
C LYS A 78 5.59 -14.38 12.35
N LEU A 79 5.23 -15.06 11.27
CA LEU A 79 5.56 -14.67 9.90
C LEU A 79 4.33 -14.18 9.16
N THR A 80 4.53 -13.23 8.24
CA THR A 80 3.46 -12.68 7.40
C THR A 80 3.92 -12.56 5.96
N LEU A 81 3.08 -12.97 5.01
CA LEU A 81 3.25 -12.65 3.60
C LEU A 81 3.03 -11.15 3.41
N ARG A 82 3.96 -10.47 2.76
CA ARG A 82 3.96 -9.01 2.64
C ARG A 82 2.64 -8.48 2.03
N PRO A 83 1.90 -7.59 2.73
CA PRO A 83 0.69 -6.97 2.19
C PRO A 83 0.98 -5.72 1.35
N GLU A 84 2.21 -5.23 1.39
CA GLU A 84 2.72 -4.02 0.72
C GLU A 84 4.27 -4.09 0.67
N GLY A 85 4.93 -3.12 0.00
CA GLY A 85 6.38 -3.17 -0.24
C GLY A 85 7.23 -2.13 0.50
N THR A 86 6.64 -1.04 0.99
CA THR A 86 7.30 0.07 1.66
C THR A 86 7.92 -0.36 2.98
N ALA A 87 7.22 -1.10 3.86
CA ALA A 87 7.78 -1.49 5.16
C ALA A 87 8.99 -2.42 5.03
N GLY A 88 8.93 -3.39 4.11
CA GLY A 88 10.06 -4.22 3.76
C GLY A 88 11.24 -3.40 3.21
N CYS A 89 10.94 -2.33 2.46
CA CYS A 89 11.96 -1.46 1.86
C CYS A 89 12.67 -0.63 2.93
N VAL A 90 11.89 -0.03 3.84
CA VAL A 90 12.41 0.67 5.03
C VAL A 90 13.28 -0.28 5.87
N ARG A 91 12.81 -1.51 6.14
CA ARG A 91 13.56 -2.53 6.90
C ARG A 91 14.90 -2.83 6.23
N ALA A 92 14.92 -3.04 4.91
CA ALA A 92 16.15 -3.28 4.17
C ALA A 92 17.12 -2.09 4.17
N VAL A 93 16.59 -0.86 4.07
CA VAL A 93 17.39 0.37 4.13
C VAL A 93 18.07 0.50 5.49
N VAL A 94 17.34 0.25 6.58
CA VAL A 94 17.86 0.31 7.95
C VAL A 94 18.86 -0.82 8.21
N GLU A 95 18.50 -2.06 7.89
CA GLU A 95 19.33 -3.26 8.11
C GLU A 95 20.71 -3.15 7.43
N HIS A 96 20.75 -2.56 6.24
CA HIS A 96 21.97 -2.43 5.45
C HIS A 96 22.58 -1.01 5.46
N ASN A 97 22.07 -0.10 6.29
CA ASN A 97 22.51 1.30 6.38
C ASN A 97 22.62 1.98 4.99
N LEU A 98 21.66 1.76 4.10
CA LEU A 98 21.78 2.17 2.69
C LEU A 98 21.88 3.70 2.50
N THR A 99 21.38 4.47 3.47
CA THR A 99 21.44 5.93 3.46
C THR A 99 22.75 6.51 4.01
N TYR A 100 23.69 5.67 4.46
CA TYR A 100 24.96 6.13 5.05
C TYR A 100 25.78 7.03 4.10
N ASN A 101 25.86 6.67 2.82
CA ASN A 101 26.59 7.43 1.80
C ASN A 101 25.71 8.47 1.08
N GLY A 102 24.50 8.72 1.58
CA GLY A 102 23.56 9.70 1.02
C GLY A 102 22.22 9.10 0.59
N PRO A 103 21.35 9.96 0.03
CA PRO A 103 19.97 9.61 -0.30
C PRO A 103 19.85 8.45 -1.31
N GLN A 104 18.79 7.66 -1.19
CA GLN A 104 18.54 6.49 -2.02
C GLN A 104 17.22 6.61 -2.78
N ARG A 105 17.25 6.36 -4.09
CA ARG A 105 16.07 6.17 -4.93
C ARG A 105 15.95 4.68 -5.26
N LEU A 106 14.96 4.02 -4.68
CA LEU A 106 14.78 2.57 -4.75
C LEU A 106 13.45 2.23 -5.41
N TRP A 107 13.38 1.17 -6.19
CA TRP A 107 12.13 0.66 -6.72
C TRP A 107 12.05 -0.86 -6.62
N TYR A 108 10.85 -1.38 -6.51
CA TYR A 108 10.59 -2.82 -6.46
C TYR A 108 9.41 -3.19 -7.35
N SER A 109 9.36 -4.46 -7.72
CA SER A 109 8.19 -5.07 -8.37
C SER A 109 7.98 -6.47 -7.81
N GLY A 110 6.72 -6.86 -7.60
CA GLY A 110 6.38 -8.25 -7.30
C GLY A 110 5.04 -8.43 -6.61
N ALA A 111 4.78 -9.67 -6.21
CA ALA A 111 3.54 -10.07 -5.56
C ALA A 111 3.39 -9.49 -4.15
N MET A 112 2.15 -9.19 -3.78
CA MET A 112 1.67 -8.72 -2.48
C MET A 112 0.40 -9.49 -2.12
N PHE A 113 0.10 -9.61 -0.83
CA PHE A 113 -0.94 -10.51 -0.33
C PHE A 113 -1.88 -9.84 0.66
N ARG A 114 -3.18 -9.80 0.36
CA ARG A 114 -4.21 -9.28 1.29
C ARG A 114 -5.45 -10.16 1.25
N HIS A 115 -5.95 -10.56 2.42
CA HIS A 115 -7.13 -11.38 2.60
C HIS A 115 -8.42 -10.57 2.42
N GLU A 116 -8.53 -9.89 1.28
CA GLU A 116 -9.68 -9.08 0.92
C GLU A 116 -10.80 -9.94 0.30
N ASN A 117 -12.02 -9.40 0.33
CA ASN A 117 -13.13 -9.93 -0.46
C ASN A 117 -12.83 -9.75 -1.96
N VAL A 118 -12.73 -10.87 -2.67
CA VAL A 118 -12.44 -10.86 -4.11
C VAL A 118 -13.57 -10.19 -4.88
N GLN A 119 -13.24 -9.10 -5.57
CA GLN A 119 -14.13 -8.33 -6.44
C GLN A 119 -13.33 -7.77 -7.63
N LYS A 120 -14.00 -7.12 -8.60
CA LYS A 120 -13.30 -6.54 -9.76
C LYS A 120 -12.20 -5.58 -9.28
N GLY A 121 -10.95 -5.87 -9.65
CA GLY A 121 -9.78 -5.08 -9.25
C GLY A 121 -9.20 -5.40 -7.87
N ARG A 122 -9.80 -6.28 -7.06
CA ARG A 122 -9.27 -6.73 -5.76
C ARG A 122 -9.03 -8.23 -5.77
N GLN A 123 -7.76 -8.61 -5.74
CA GLN A 123 -7.27 -9.99 -5.70
C GLN A 123 -6.59 -10.24 -4.35
N ARG A 124 -6.46 -11.51 -3.97
CA ARG A 124 -5.76 -11.87 -2.71
C ARG A 124 -4.26 -11.93 -2.88
N GLN A 125 -3.79 -12.35 -4.04
CA GLN A 125 -2.46 -12.06 -4.54
C GLN A 125 -2.59 -11.06 -5.69
N PHE A 126 -1.90 -9.93 -5.58
CA PHE A 126 -1.80 -8.91 -6.61
C PHE A 126 -0.34 -8.48 -6.78
N HIS A 127 -0.03 -7.71 -7.81
CA HIS A 127 1.34 -7.29 -8.10
C HIS A 127 1.44 -5.77 -8.06
N GLN A 128 2.51 -5.27 -7.45
CA GLN A 128 2.78 -3.84 -7.36
C GLN A 128 4.15 -3.54 -7.95
N ILE A 129 4.26 -2.36 -8.55
CA ILE A 129 5.52 -1.66 -8.81
C ILE A 129 5.51 -0.44 -7.90
N GLY A 130 6.48 -0.35 -7.00
CA GLY A 130 6.60 0.73 -6.02
C GLY A 130 7.95 1.42 -6.11
N VAL A 131 7.98 2.67 -5.67
CA VAL A 131 9.16 3.52 -5.64
C VAL A 131 9.28 4.17 -4.27
N GLU A 132 10.49 4.29 -3.77
CA GLU A 132 10.80 4.86 -2.47
C GLU A 132 12.01 5.79 -2.61
N ALA A 133 11.93 6.97 -1.99
CA ALA A 133 13.02 7.93 -1.97
C ALA A 133 13.40 8.25 -0.52
N PHE A 134 14.52 7.69 -0.07
CA PHE A 134 14.99 7.82 1.32
C PHE A 134 16.09 8.87 1.44
N GLY A 135 16.04 9.65 2.52
CA GLY A 135 17.02 10.71 2.78
C GLY A 135 16.76 12.01 2.03
N PHE A 136 15.53 12.22 1.55
CA PHE A 136 15.07 13.50 0.99
C PHE A 136 14.02 14.10 1.93
N ASP A 137 14.18 15.39 2.24
CA ASP A 137 13.32 16.15 3.17
C ASP A 137 12.69 17.39 2.50
N THR A 138 12.76 17.45 1.16
CA THR A 138 12.33 18.59 0.35
C THR A 138 11.23 18.15 -0.64
N PRO A 139 10.23 19.01 -0.93
CA PRO A 139 9.05 18.66 -1.74
C PRO A 139 9.36 18.34 -3.20
N GLU A 140 10.57 18.63 -3.68
CA GLU A 140 11.06 18.28 -5.01
C GLU A 140 10.99 16.77 -5.26
N VAL A 141 11.18 15.95 -4.23
CA VAL A 141 11.11 14.48 -4.36
C VAL A 141 9.68 13.99 -4.57
N ASP A 142 8.70 14.61 -3.90
CA ASP A 142 7.28 14.33 -4.10
C ASP A 142 6.86 14.70 -5.53
N ALA A 143 7.27 15.89 -5.99
CA ALA A 143 7.03 16.35 -7.36
C ALA A 143 7.69 15.42 -8.40
N GLU A 144 8.93 14.98 -8.15
CA GLU A 144 9.65 14.02 -9.00
C GLU A 144 8.83 12.74 -9.18
N GLN A 145 8.33 12.15 -8.09
CA GLN A 145 7.55 10.92 -8.13
C GLN A 145 6.22 11.08 -8.88
N ILE A 146 5.52 12.21 -8.69
CA ILE A 146 4.28 12.54 -9.41
C ILE A 146 4.56 12.64 -10.92
N VAL A 147 5.60 13.38 -11.32
CA VAL A 147 5.97 13.57 -12.73
C VAL A 147 6.46 12.25 -13.36
N MET A 148 7.17 11.43 -12.58
CA MET A 148 7.59 10.09 -12.99
C MET A 148 6.41 9.18 -13.27
N LEU A 149 5.40 9.15 -12.39
CA LEU A 149 4.17 8.38 -12.61
C LEU A 149 3.41 8.87 -13.86
N ALA A 150 3.29 10.19 -14.04
CA ALA A 150 2.70 10.77 -15.25
C ALA A 150 3.48 10.43 -16.53
N ARG A 151 4.80 10.26 -16.45
CA ARG A 151 5.61 9.77 -17.59
C ARG A 151 5.34 8.30 -17.89
N LEU A 152 5.17 7.46 -16.86
CA LEU A 152 4.81 6.06 -17.04
C LEU A 152 3.46 5.90 -17.77
N TRP A 153 2.45 6.70 -17.43
CA TRP A 153 1.17 6.66 -18.14
C TRP A 153 1.30 7.00 -19.62
N ARG A 154 2.07 8.06 -19.95
CA ARG A 154 2.36 8.42 -21.34
C ARG A 154 3.11 7.32 -22.08
N GLU A 155 4.11 6.71 -21.45
CA GLU A 155 4.88 5.60 -22.04
C GLU A 155 3.99 4.37 -22.34
N LEU A 156 2.98 4.13 -21.50
CA LEU A 156 2.02 3.04 -21.68
C LEU A 156 0.90 3.36 -22.69
N GLY A 157 0.76 4.64 -23.07
CA GLY A 157 -0.33 5.14 -23.93
C GLY A 157 -1.67 5.26 -23.20
N ILE A 158 -1.65 5.52 -21.89
CA ILE A 158 -2.86 5.71 -21.06
C ILE A 158 -3.08 7.21 -20.86
N GLU A 159 -4.18 7.74 -21.41
CA GLU A 159 -4.45 9.19 -21.46
C GLU A 159 -5.50 9.65 -20.45
N ASP A 160 -6.50 8.81 -20.13
CA ASP A 160 -7.60 9.14 -19.23
C ASP A 160 -7.20 8.89 -17.76
N VAL A 161 -6.28 9.72 -17.26
CA VAL A 161 -5.79 9.67 -15.88
C VAL A 161 -5.90 11.05 -15.23
N ALA A 162 -6.47 11.10 -14.03
CA ALA A 162 -6.52 12.31 -13.21
C ALA A 162 -5.57 12.21 -12.00
N LEU A 163 -4.85 13.29 -11.72
CA LEU A 163 -4.05 13.42 -10.49
C LEU A 163 -4.91 14.08 -9.41
N GLN A 164 -5.00 13.42 -8.24
CA GLN A 164 -5.58 13.99 -7.03
C GLN A 164 -4.48 14.08 -5.98
N ILE A 165 -4.28 15.27 -5.41
CA ILE A 165 -3.28 15.53 -4.37
C ILE A 165 -3.98 15.97 -3.09
N ASN A 166 -3.39 15.59 -1.95
CA ASN A 166 -3.81 16.01 -0.63
C ASN A 166 -2.58 16.04 0.29
N SER A 167 -2.68 16.72 1.43
CA SER A 167 -1.70 16.64 2.52
C SER A 167 -2.40 16.21 3.80
N ILE A 168 -1.78 15.30 4.54
CA ILE A 168 -2.22 14.97 5.90
C ILE A 168 -1.55 15.83 6.96
N GLY A 169 -0.71 16.79 6.56
CA GLY A 169 0.04 17.66 7.47
C GLY A 169 1.08 16.92 8.32
N ASP A 170 1.62 17.62 9.30
CA ASP A 170 2.54 17.05 10.29
C ASP A 170 1.81 16.40 11.48
N ALA A 171 2.56 15.85 12.44
CA ALA A 171 1.98 15.19 13.61
C ALA A 171 1.19 16.14 14.54
N HIS A 172 1.57 17.42 14.61
CA HIS A 172 0.89 18.43 15.40
C HIS A 172 -0.45 18.81 14.75
N GLU A 173 -0.41 19.14 13.47
CA GLU A 173 -1.60 19.46 12.66
C GLU A 173 -2.59 18.29 12.66
N ARG A 174 -2.10 17.04 12.52
CA ARG A 174 -2.95 15.84 12.59
C ARG A 174 -3.63 15.67 13.95
N THR A 175 -2.91 15.93 15.04
CA THR A 175 -3.48 15.88 16.39
C THR A 175 -4.58 16.92 16.57
N GLN A 176 -4.36 18.14 16.08
CA GLN A 176 -5.37 19.20 16.14
C GLN A 176 -6.59 18.86 15.28
N TYR A 177 -6.39 18.43 14.03
CA TYR A 177 -7.46 18.09 13.12
C TYR A 177 -8.26 16.87 13.59
N ARG A 178 -7.61 15.90 14.24
CA ARG A 178 -8.28 14.77 14.90
C ARG A 178 -9.34 15.24 15.90
N ASN A 179 -9.03 16.23 16.73
CA ASN A 179 -9.96 16.75 17.72
C ASN A 179 -11.16 17.46 17.05
N VAL A 180 -10.91 18.19 15.96
CA VAL A 180 -11.96 18.83 15.16
C VAL A 180 -12.89 17.77 14.56
N LEU A 181 -12.34 16.70 13.96
CA LEU A 181 -13.12 15.62 13.39
C LEU A 181 -13.96 14.88 14.44
N ILE A 182 -13.38 14.59 15.61
CA ILE A 182 -14.12 13.94 16.71
C ILE A 182 -15.31 14.81 17.11
N ALA A 183 -15.07 16.09 17.42
CA ALA A 183 -16.14 17.00 17.84
C ALA A 183 -17.23 17.16 16.76
N TYR A 184 -16.84 17.19 15.48
CA TYR A 184 -17.78 17.24 14.37
C TYR A 184 -18.62 15.96 14.25
N PHE A 185 -18.01 14.78 14.32
CA PHE A 185 -18.73 13.51 14.20
C PHE A 185 -19.57 13.18 15.44
N GLU A 186 -19.19 13.63 16.63
CA GLU A 186 -20.02 13.50 17.85
C GLU A 186 -21.34 14.28 17.72
N GLN A 187 -21.33 15.45 17.07
CA GLN A 187 -22.55 16.22 16.79
C GLN A 187 -23.48 15.51 15.79
N HIS A 188 -22.96 14.55 15.03
CA HIS A 188 -23.68 13.78 14.02
C HIS A 188 -23.73 12.28 14.36
N ALA A 189 -23.61 11.92 15.65
CA ALA A 189 -23.48 10.54 16.11
C ALA A 189 -24.62 9.62 15.62
N ASP A 190 -25.83 10.15 15.46
CA ASP A 190 -27.01 9.42 14.99
C ASP A 190 -26.90 8.96 13.53
N LEU A 191 -26.04 9.60 12.73
CA LEU A 191 -25.78 9.27 11.34
C LEU A 191 -24.61 8.30 11.15
N LEU A 192 -23.80 8.09 12.21
CA LEU A 192 -22.67 7.18 12.16
C LEU A 192 -23.13 5.72 12.13
N ASP A 193 -22.57 4.94 11.21
CA ASP A 193 -22.69 3.49 11.29
C ASP A 193 -21.75 2.89 12.35
N GLU A 194 -21.89 1.60 12.61
CA GLU A 194 -21.13 0.90 13.65
C GLU A 194 -19.62 0.88 13.38
N ASP A 195 -19.20 0.92 12.12
CA ASP A 195 -17.78 1.00 11.77
C ASP A 195 -17.21 2.38 12.09
N ALA A 196 -17.95 3.43 11.73
CA ALA A 196 -17.60 4.81 12.03
C ALA A 196 -17.56 5.09 13.53
N LYS A 197 -18.55 4.59 14.31
CA LYS A 197 -18.55 4.68 15.77
C LYS A 197 -17.31 4.03 16.38
N ARG A 198 -16.91 2.85 15.89
CA ARG A 198 -15.70 2.16 16.35
C ARG A 198 -14.42 2.95 16.05
N ARG A 199 -14.39 3.66 14.91
CA ARG A 199 -13.22 4.44 14.46
C ARG A 199 -13.14 5.84 15.05
N LEU A 200 -14.24 6.39 15.57
CA LEU A 200 -14.36 7.77 16.03
C LEU A 200 -13.21 8.20 16.94
N HIS A 201 -12.92 7.43 17.98
CA HIS A 201 -11.87 7.78 18.95
C HIS A 201 -10.51 7.16 18.67
N THR A 202 -10.37 6.32 17.63
CA THR A 202 -9.12 5.62 17.29
C THR A 202 -8.47 6.20 16.03
N ASN A 203 -9.23 6.32 14.95
CA ASN A 203 -8.79 6.85 13.65
C ASN A 203 -9.93 7.58 12.91
N PRO A 204 -10.33 8.78 13.36
CA PRO A 204 -11.48 9.51 12.79
C PRO A 204 -11.29 9.94 11.34
N LEU A 205 -10.04 10.12 10.86
CA LEU A 205 -9.75 10.40 9.45
C LEU A 205 -10.31 9.31 8.52
N ARG A 206 -10.39 8.07 8.99
CA ARG A 206 -10.93 6.95 8.19
C ARG A 206 -12.45 6.97 8.03
N ILE A 207 -13.16 7.79 8.81
CA ILE A 207 -14.59 8.02 8.63
C ILE A 207 -14.85 8.82 7.34
N LEU A 208 -13.93 9.70 6.96
CA LEU A 208 -14.02 10.49 5.72
C LEU A 208 -13.98 9.62 4.45
N ASP A 209 -13.46 8.40 4.54
CA ASP A 209 -13.39 7.45 3.42
C ASP A 209 -14.57 6.45 3.40
N THR A 210 -15.60 6.70 4.21
CA THR A 210 -16.80 5.85 4.28
C THR A 210 -17.42 5.64 2.90
N LYS A 211 -17.91 4.44 2.62
CA LYS A 211 -18.72 4.17 1.40
C LYS A 211 -20.23 4.19 1.69
N ASN A 212 -20.62 4.49 2.93
CA ASN A 212 -22.02 4.56 3.34
C ASN A 212 -22.69 5.80 2.73
N PRO A 213 -23.68 5.65 1.84
CA PRO A 213 -24.31 6.80 1.17
C PRO A 213 -24.98 7.78 2.14
N ARG A 214 -25.44 7.31 3.32
CA ARG A 214 -26.08 8.18 4.31
C ARG A 214 -25.08 9.11 4.99
N MET A 215 -23.82 8.69 5.07
CA MET A 215 -22.72 9.45 5.67
C MET A 215 -22.00 10.34 4.65
N GLN A 216 -22.08 10.02 3.35
CA GLN A 216 -21.39 10.78 2.29
C GLN A 216 -21.78 12.27 2.23
N ALA A 217 -22.97 12.65 2.70
CA ALA A 217 -23.38 14.06 2.72
C ALA A 217 -22.70 14.88 3.84
N MET A 218 -22.09 14.22 4.83
CA MET A 218 -21.46 14.86 5.99
C MET A 218 -19.92 14.80 5.95
N CYS A 219 -19.35 13.95 5.07
CA CYS A 219 -17.90 13.76 4.88
C CYS A 219 -17.43 14.52 3.63
#